data_AF-A0A7C4GTH5-F1
#
_entry.id   AF-A0A7C4GTH5-F1
#
_cell.length_a   1.000
_cell.length_b   1.000
_cell.length_c   1.000
_cell.angle_alpha   90.00
_cell.angle_beta   90.00
_cell.angle_gamma   90.00
#
_symmetry.space_group_name_H-M   'P 1'
#
loop_
_entity.id
_entity.type
_entity.pdbx_description
1 polymer ?
#
loop_
_entity_poly.entity_id
_entity_poly.type
_entity_poly.pdbx_seq_one_letter_code
_entity_poly.pdbx_strand_id
1 'polypeptide(L)'
;MASIKPDEIIIPEEFRDIYDEENGFKRFRLFIGGKWVKPKSGKYFSVKSPSTRKVLAEAALGSRDEALQAISEAASSQNKIRNLAAIDRIEILEEASRLIAKYEEYLVNILVSEAGKPINYAKGEVKATRERMKLTLEEARKIYGEYIPGDWVDDTRNKFAIVLRQPVG
;
A
#
# COMPACT_ATOMS: atom_id res chain seq x y z
N MET A 1 12.38 -24.54 10.16
CA MET A 1 12.42 -23.06 10.14
C MET A 1 13.45 -22.66 9.12
N ALA A 2 13.07 -21.98 8.04
CA ALA A 2 14.06 -21.46 7.10
C ALA A 2 14.94 -20.45 7.84
N SER A 3 16.25 -20.63 7.71
CA SER A 3 17.22 -19.73 8.33
C SER A 3 17.14 -18.39 7.61
N ILE A 4 16.72 -17.33 8.30
CA ILE A 4 16.70 -15.98 7.73
C ILE A 4 18.13 -15.63 7.33
N LYS A 5 18.31 -15.24 6.08
CA LYS A 5 19.58 -14.77 5.53
C LYS A 5 19.56 -13.24 5.51
N PRO A 6 20.08 -12.55 6.53
CA PRO A 6 20.00 -11.09 6.65
C PRO A 6 20.77 -10.33 5.55
N ASP A 7 21.56 -11.04 4.75
CA ASP A 7 22.35 -10.51 3.64
C ASP A 7 21.73 -10.81 2.26
N GLU A 8 20.59 -11.51 2.19
CA GLU A 8 20.00 -11.96 0.93
C GLU A 8 18.47 -11.79 0.93
N ILE A 9 17.98 -10.93 0.03
CA ILE A 9 16.54 -10.77 -0.22
C ILE A 9 16.14 -11.74 -1.33
N ILE A 10 15.48 -12.83 -0.95
CA ILE A 10 14.88 -13.78 -1.89
C ILE A 10 13.50 -13.26 -2.27
N ILE A 11 13.33 -12.81 -3.51
CA ILE A 11 12.09 -12.25 -4.01
C ILE A 11 11.27 -13.35 -4.70
N PRO A 12 9.99 -13.54 -4.33
CA PRO A 12 9.08 -14.43 -5.05
C PRO A 12 9.02 -14.12 -6.56
N GLU A 13 8.93 -15.16 -7.39
CA GLU A 13 8.91 -15.04 -8.86
C GLU A 13 7.77 -14.12 -9.34
N GLU A 14 6.64 -14.10 -8.62
CA GLU A 14 5.49 -13.26 -8.95
C GLU A 14 5.79 -11.75 -8.85
N PHE A 15 6.92 -11.37 -8.23
CA PHE A 15 7.35 -9.98 -8.08
C PHE A 15 8.54 -9.61 -8.97
N ARG A 16 8.91 -10.41 -9.98
CA ARG A 16 10.05 -10.11 -10.85
C ARG A 16 9.97 -8.76 -11.57
N ASP A 17 8.76 -8.25 -11.83
CA ASP A 17 8.55 -7.02 -12.60
C ASP A 17 8.85 -5.73 -11.81
N ILE A 18 9.11 -5.84 -10.50
CA ILE A 18 9.32 -4.68 -9.62
C ILE A 18 10.78 -4.20 -9.62
N TYR A 19 11.70 -4.96 -10.22
CA TYR A 19 13.11 -4.61 -10.30
C TYR A 19 13.74 -4.99 -11.65
N ASP A 20 14.91 -4.42 -11.92
CA ASP A 20 15.84 -4.90 -12.94
C ASP A 20 17.13 -5.38 -12.26
N GLU A 21 17.92 -6.21 -12.93
CA GLU A 21 19.27 -6.56 -12.45
C GLU A 21 20.33 -5.79 -13.21
N GLU A 22 21.19 -5.06 -12.49
CA GLU A 22 22.28 -4.30 -13.08
C GLU A 22 23.49 -4.29 -12.13
N ASN A 23 24.69 -4.54 -12.65
CA ASN A 23 25.94 -4.60 -11.87
C ASN A 23 25.87 -5.56 -10.66
N GLY A 24 25.09 -6.65 -10.78
CA GLY A 24 24.91 -7.64 -9.70
C GLY A 24 23.94 -7.21 -8.60
N PHE A 25 23.26 -6.07 -8.74
CA PHE A 25 22.26 -5.59 -7.80
C PHE A 25 20.86 -5.55 -8.41
N LYS A 26 19.86 -5.84 -7.57
CA LYS A 26 18.45 -5.62 -7.91
C LYS A 26 18.12 -4.14 -7.75
N ARG A 27 17.65 -3.50 -8.83
CA ARG A 27 17.26 -2.08 -8.93
C ARG A 27 15.75 -1.94 -8.92
N PHE A 28 15.17 -1.65 -7.76
CA PHE A 28 13.73 -1.51 -7.58
C PHE A 28 13.19 -0.25 -8.27
N ARG A 29 12.04 -0.42 -8.93
CA ARG A 29 11.34 0.59 -9.72
C ARG A 29 10.39 1.43 -8.85
N LEU A 30 9.95 2.58 -9.36
CA LEU A 30 8.84 3.35 -8.79
C LEU A 30 7.51 2.73 -9.22
N PHE A 31 6.48 2.81 -8.39
CA PHE A 31 5.11 2.42 -8.76
C PHE A 31 4.25 3.66 -8.99
N ILE A 32 3.93 3.96 -10.25
CA ILE A 32 3.21 5.17 -10.67
C ILE A 32 2.10 4.78 -11.64
N GLY A 33 0.86 5.19 -11.37
CA GLY A 33 -0.28 4.95 -12.27
C GLY A 33 -0.56 3.46 -12.55
N GLY A 34 -0.29 2.58 -11.59
CA GLY A 34 -0.46 1.14 -11.76
C GLY A 34 0.68 0.44 -12.50
N LYS A 35 1.81 1.12 -12.74
CA LYS A 35 2.96 0.56 -13.49
C LYS A 35 4.25 0.72 -12.71
N TRP A 36 5.13 -0.27 -12.86
CA TRP A 36 6.51 -0.19 -12.40
C TRP A 36 7.35 0.57 -13.43
N VAL A 37 7.96 1.69 -13.02
CA VAL A 37 8.72 2.59 -13.90
C VAL A 37 10.11 2.86 -13.35
N LYS A 38 11.10 2.99 -14.25
CA LYS A 38 12.45 3.43 -13.91
C LYS A 38 12.47 4.92 -13.56
N PRO A 39 13.36 5.39 -12.68
CA PRO A 39 13.50 6.80 -12.39
C PRO A 39 13.98 7.53 -13.65
N LYS A 40 13.31 8.63 -14.03
CA LYS A 40 13.67 9.48 -15.18
C LYS A 40 15.10 9.99 -15.11
N SER A 41 15.58 10.26 -13.90
CA SER A 41 16.95 10.70 -13.65
C SER A 41 18.00 9.60 -13.80
N GLY A 42 17.58 8.33 -13.89
CA GLY A 42 18.45 7.16 -13.82
C GLY A 42 19.11 6.96 -12.46
N LYS A 43 18.79 7.77 -11.45
CA LYS A 43 19.42 7.72 -10.12
C LYS A 43 18.74 6.69 -9.23
N TYR A 44 19.58 5.97 -8.49
CA TYR A 44 19.17 5.03 -7.47
C TYR A 44 19.98 5.28 -6.19
N PHE A 45 19.50 4.79 -5.06
CA PHE A 45 20.24 4.79 -3.80
C PHE A 45 20.35 3.37 -3.24
N SER A 46 21.50 3.05 -2.64
CA SER A 46 21.74 1.73 -2.09
C SER A 46 20.98 1.51 -0.79
N VAL A 47 20.24 0.39 -0.72
CA VAL A 47 19.64 -0.14 0.51
C VAL A 47 20.68 -1.04 1.17
N LYS A 48 21.06 -0.73 2.40
CA LYS A 48 22.09 -1.46 3.15
C LYS A 48 21.50 -2.14 4.36
N SER A 49 21.96 -3.35 4.66
CA SER A 49 21.62 -4.03 5.90
C SER A 49 22.21 -3.27 7.10
N PRO A 50 21.41 -2.91 8.12
CA PRO A 50 21.93 -2.22 9.30
C PRO A 50 22.90 -3.09 10.11
N SER A 51 22.74 -4.41 10.07
CA SER A 51 23.55 -5.36 10.85
C SER A 51 24.89 -5.68 10.20
N THR A 52 24.96 -5.74 8.87
CA THR A 52 26.20 -6.12 8.14
C THR A 52 26.81 -5.01 7.31
N ARG A 53 26.08 -3.90 7.11
CA ARG A 53 26.41 -2.78 6.21
C ARG A 53 26.60 -3.14 4.73
N LYS A 54 26.32 -4.38 4.35
CA LYS A 54 26.33 -4.81 2.94
C LYS A 54 25.17 -4.20 2.18
N VAL A 55 25.38 -3.92 0.90
CA VAL A 55 24.32 -3.47 0.00
C VAL A 55 23.44 -4.67 -0.34
N LEU A 56 22.14 -4.56 -0.07
CA LEU A 56 21.13 -5.57 -0.37
C LEU A 56 20.54 -5.38 -1.78
N ALA A 57 20.28 -4.13 -2.14
CA ALA A 57 19.64 -3.72 -3.39
C ALA A 57 19.83 -2.22 -3.62
N GLU A 58 19.30 -1.70 -4.73
CA GLU A 58 19.16 -0.27 -4.97
C GLU A 58 17.69 0.07 -5.20
N ALA A 59 17.24 1.21 -4.67
CA ALA A 59 15.89 1.71 -4.86
C ALA A 59 15.90 2.98 -5.71
N ALA A 60 14.92 3.11 -6.61
CA ALA A 60 14.80 4.26 -7.50
C ALA A 60 14.69 5.56 -6.70
N LEU A 61 15.50 6.56 -7.08
CA LEU A 61 15.46 7.89 -6.49
C LEU A 61 14.47 8.76 -7.27
N GLY A 62 13.23 8.83 -6.78
CA GLY A 62 12.17 9.61 -7.38
C GLY A 62 12.48 11.11 -7.43
N SER A 63 12.19 11.74 -8.56
CA SER A 63 12.32 13.17 -8.79
C SER A 63 11.03 13.93 -8.49
N ARG A 64 11.12 15.27 -8.42
CA ARG A 64 9.96 16.16 -8.28
C ARG A 64 8.93 15.92 -9.40
N ASP A 65 9.38 15.72 -10.63
CA ASP A 65 8.49 15.52 -11.78
C ASP A 65 7.74 14.19 -11.70
N GLU A 66 8.36 13.15 -11.15
CA GLU A 66 7.71 11.85 -10.94
C GLU A 66 6.72 11.89 -9.78
N ALA A 67 7.02 12.67 -8.73
CA ALA A 67 6.07 12.93 -7.66
C ALA A 67 4.83 13.68 -8.19
N LEU A 68 5.02 14.72 -9.02
CA LEU A 68 3.93 15.43 -9.68
C LEU A 68 3.14 14.51 -10.64
N GLN A 69 3.83 13.63 -11.36
CA GLN A 69 3.18 12.62 -12.19
C GLN A 69 2.31 11.67 -11.34
N ALA A 70 2.84 11.14 -10.23
CA ALA A 70 2.07 10.26 -9.35
C ALA A 70 0.83 10.95 -8.75
N ILE A 71 0.94 12.23 -8.38
CA ILE A 71 -0.19 13.04 -7.93
C ILE A 71 -1.23 13.19 -9.04
N SER A 72 -0.79 13.49 -10.27
CA SER A 72 -1.69 13.62 -11.42
C SER A 72 -2.41 12.31 -11.74
N GLU A 73 -1.72 11.18 -11.70
CA GLU A 73 -2.30 9.85 -11.91
C GLU A 73 -3.34 9.52 -10.83
N ALA A 74 -3.03 9.80 -9.56
CA ALA A 74 -3.95 9.61 -8.44
C ALA A 74 -5.22 10.50 -8.59
N ALA A 75 -5.04 11.77 -8.92
CA ALA A 75 -6.14 12.72 -9.14
C ALA A 75 -7.03 12.28 -10.32
N SER A 76 -6.43 11.81 -11.42
CA SER A 76 -7.19 11.31 -12.57
C SER A 76 -8.00 10.04 -12.24
N SER A 77 -7.51 9.23 -11.29
CA SER A 77 -8.16 7.99 -10.84
C SER A 77 -9.21 8.21 -9.75
N GLN A 78 -9.27 9.40 -9.15
CA GLN A 78 -10.14 9.70 -8.01
C GLN A 78 -11.60 9.39 -8.27
N ASN A 79 -12.16 9.82 -9.41
CA ASN A 79 -13.57 9.54 -9.75
C ASN A 79 -13.84 8.05 -9.91
N LYS A 80 -12.90 7.31 -10.54
CA LYS A 80 -13.01 5.86 -10.69
C LYS A 80 -13.02 5.18 -9.32
N ILE A 81 -12.07 5.56 -8.45
CA ILE A 81 -11.99 5.01 -7.09
C ILE A 81 -13.24 5.38 -6.30
N ARG A 82 -13.71 6.63 -6.34
CA ARG A 82 -14.92 7.10 -5.65
C ARG A 82 -16.16 6.28 -6.03
N ASN A 83 -16.26 5.89 -7.29
CA ASN A 83 -17.39 5.14 -7.81
C ASN A 83 -17.27 3.62 -7.64
N LEU A 84 -16.16 3.10 -7.11
CA LEU A 84 -16.09 1.68 -6.73
C LEU A 84 -17.14 1.36 -5.67
N ALA A 85 -17.88 0.29 -5.90
CA ALA A 85 -18.86 -0.19 -4.95
C ALA A 85 -18.15 -0.60 -3.65
N ALA A 86 -18.86 -0.51 -2.53
CA ALA A 86 -18.29 -0.91 -1.24
C ALA A 86 -17.81 -2.36 -1.24
N ILE A 87 -18.52 -3.26 -1.93
CA ILE A 87 -18.15 -4.67 -2.05
C ILE A 87 -16.81 -4.86 -2.80
N ASP A 88 -16.61 -4.15 -3.91
CA ASP A 88 -15.36 -4.24 -4.68
C ASP A 88 -14.15 -3.78 -3.84
N ARG A 89 -14.33 -2.72 -3.04
CA ARG A 89 -13.29 -2.23 -2.12
C ARG A 89 -12.95 -3.25 -1.05
N ILE A 90 -13.98 -3.94 -0.55
CA ILE A 90 -13.82 -4.99 0.46
C ILE A 90 -13.03 -6.16 -0.14
N GLU A 91 -13.42 -6.65 -1.31
CA GLU A 91 -12.74 -7.76 -1.98
C GLU A 91 -11.26 -7.45 -2.29
N ILE A 92 -10.96 -6.22 -2.74
CA ILE A 92 -9.57 -5.78 -2.98
C ILE A 92 -8.73 -5.84 -1.69
N LEU A 93 -9.28 -5.37 -0.57
CA LEU A 93 -8.58 -5.34 0.72
C LEU A 93 -8.46 -6.74 1.35
N GLU A 94 -9.46 -7.60 1.15
CA GLU A 94 -9.41 -9.02 1.54
C GLU A 94 -8.28 -9.74 0.79
N GLU A 95 -8.21 -9.53 -0.53
CA GLU A 95 -7.16 -10.11 -1.37
C GLU A 95 -5.77 -9.60 -0.96
N ALA A 96 -5.63 -8.30 -0.69
CA ALA A 96 -4.37 -7.74 -0.18
C ALA A 96 -3.95 -8.39 1.15
N SER A 97 -4.89 -8.56 2.09
CA SER A 97 -4.65 -9.26 3.37
C SER A 97 -4.24 -10.73 3.15
N ARG A 98 -4.87 -11.42 2.20
CA ARG A 98 -4.53 -12.80 1.82
C ARG A 98 -3.12 -12.90 1.23
N LEU A 99 -2.74 -11.96 0.37
CA LEU A 99 -1.40 -11.89 -0.21
C LEU A 99 -0.32 -11.62 0.85
N ILE A 100 -0.57 -10.73 1.80
CA ILE A 100 0.33 -10.49 2.94
C ILE A 100 0.55 -11.77 3.74
N ALA A 101 -0.51 -12.55 3.99
CA ALA A 101 -0.38 -13.83 4.67
C ALA A 101 0.39 -14.86 3.84
N LYS A 102 0.12 -14.94 2.53
CA LYS A 102 0.81 -15.85 1.59
C LYS A 102 2.33 -15.58 1.59
N TYR A 103 2.73 -14.32 1.63
CA TYR A 103 4.14 -13.90 1.56
C TYR A 103 4.71 -13.45 2.91
N GLU A 104 4.14 -13.90 4.04
CA GLU A 104 4.52 -13.46 5.38
C GLU A 104 6.03 -13.66 5.65
N GLU A 105 6.58 -14.82 5.28
CA GLU A 105 7.99 -15.14 5.48
C GLU A 105 8.92 -14.20 4.69
N TYR A 106 8.54 -13.90 3.44
CA TYR A 106 9.27 -12.96 2.58
C TYR A 106 9.27 -11.54 3.16
N LEU A 107 8.09 -11.05 3.58
CA LEU A 107 7.95 -9.72 4.18
C LEU A 107 8.71 -9.60 5.50
N VAL A 108 8.70 -10.64 6.34
CA VAL A 108 9.49 -10.70 7.58
C VAL A 108 10.98 -10.64 7.26
N ASN A 109 11.46 -11.38 6.27
CA ASN A 109 12.87 -11.35 5.87
C ASN A 109 13.27 -9.95 5.40
N ILE A 110 12.45 -9.27 4.58
CA ILE A 110 12.71 -7.88 4.17
C ILE A 110 12.87 -6.98 5.40
N LEU A 111 11.91 -6.97 6.32
CA LEU A 111 11.94 -6.12 7.51
C LEU A 111 13.17 -6.38 8.40
N VAL A 112 13.59 -7.63 8.52
CA VAL A 112 14.80 -7.99 9.28
C VAL A 112 16.06 -7.52 8.54
N SER A 113 16.12 -7.74 7.23
CA SER A 113 17.31 -7.45 6.41
C SER A 113 17.51 -5.96 6.18
N GLU A 114 16.48 -5.21 5.79
CA GLU A 114 16.59 -3.80 5.43
C GLU A 114 16.53 -2.86 6.64
N ALA A 115 15.70 -3.19 7.64
CA ALA A 115 15.45 -2.31 8.79
C ALA A 115 16.11 -2.82 10.09
N GLY A 116 16.72 -4.02 10.07
CA GLY A 116 17.39 -4.59 11.24
C GLY A 116 16.44 -4.97 12.38
N LYS A 117 15.13 -5.09 12.10
CA LYS A 117 14.13 -5.38 13.13
C LYS A 117 14.36 -6.78 13.72
N PRO A 118 14.24 -6.97 15.05
CA PRO A 118 14.19 -8.32 15.62
C PRO A 118 13.07 -9.13 14.97
N ILE A 119 13.33 -10.40 14.66
CA ILE A 119 12.38 -11.26 13.92
C ILE A 119 10.97 -11.30 14.53
N ASN A 120 10.87 -11.32 15.85
CA ASN A 120 9.58 -11.34 16.54
C ASN A 120 8.79 -10.04 16.33
N TYR A 121 9.49 -8.91 16.21
CA TYR A 121 8.87 -7.62 15.95
C TYR A 121 8.44 -7.50 14.48
N ALA A 122 9.29 -7.96 13.56
CA ALA A 122 8.94 -8.05 12.14
C ALA A 122 7.70 -8.94 11.90
N LYS A 123 7.63 -10.11 12.55
CA LYS A 123 6.43 -10.98 12.53
C LYS A 123 5.20 -10.27 13.09
N GLY A 124 5.36 -9.60 14.23
CA GLY A 124 4.29 -8.81 14.85
C GLY A 124 3.76 -7.72 13.92
N GLU A 125 4.64 -7.04 13.18
CA GLU A 125 4.29 -5.98 12.24
C GLU A 125 3.54 -6.50 11.00
N VAL A 126 4.00 -7.61 10.41
CA VAL A 126 3.29 -8.24 9.28
C VAL A 126 1.90 -8.72 9.73
N LYS A 127 1.81 -9.35 10.90
CA LYS A 127 0.55 -9.76 11.50
C LYS A 127 -0.37 -8.57 11.75
N ALA A 128 0.13 -7.50 12.38
CA ALA A 128 -0.65 -6.32 12.69
C ALA A 128 -1.14 -5.60 11.42
N THR A 129 -0.34 -5.57 10.35
CA THR A 129 -0.76 -5.03 9.04
C THR A 129 -1.95 -5.79 8.49
N ARG A 130 -1.91 -7.13 8.52
CA ARG A 130 -3.02 -7.99 8.11
C ARG A 130 -4.28 -7.76 8.94
N GLU A 131 -4.14 -7.65 10.26
CA GLU A 131 -5.27 -7.40 11.17
C GLU A 131 -5.90 -6.02 10.94
N ARG A 132 -5.10 -4.98 10.71
CA ARG A 132 -5.61 -3.64 10.37
C ARG A 132 -6.38 -3.60 9.06
N MET A 133 -5.93 -4.37 8.04
CA MET A 133 -6.70 -4.49 6.81
C MET A 133 -8.08 -5.10 7.08
N LYS A 134 -8.16 -6.18 7.87
CA LYS A 134 -9.44 -6.78 8.26
C LYS A 134 -10.36 -5.82 9.02
N LEU A 135 -9.81 -5.09 10.00
CA LEU A 135 -10.58 -4.08 10.74
C LEU A 135 -11.11 -2.98 9.82
N THR A 136 -10.31 -2.55 8.83
CA THR A 136 -10.73 -1.55 7.84
C THR A 136 -11.95 -2.03 7.04
N LEU A 137 -12.04 -3.32 6.73
CA LEU A 137 -13.20 -3.92 6.06
C LEU A 137 -14.48 -3.85 6.90
N GLU A 138 -14.34 -4.15 8.20
CA GLU A 138 -15.46 -4.09 9.14
C GLU A 138 -15.97 -2.65 9.30
N GLU A 139 -15.05 -1.69 9.36
CA GLU A 139 -15.39 -0.26 9.45
C GLU A 139 -15.95 0.31 8.15
N ALA A 140 -15.52 -0.18 6.98
CA ALA A 140 -16.07 0.23 5.69
C ALA A 140 -17.59 -0.05 5.58
N ARG A 141 -18.08 -1.08 6.28
CA ARG A 141 -19.51 -1.42 6.35
C ARG A 141 -20.31 -0.53 7.30
N LYS A 142 -19.64 0.28 8.13
CA LYS A 142 -20.24 1.16 9.15
C LYS A 142 -20.23 2.63 8.73
N ILE A 143 -19.91 2.94 7.48
CA ILE A 143 -19.98 4.31 6.94
C ILE A 143 -21.44 4.64 6.66
N TYR A 144 -22.15 5.07 7.69
CA TYR A 144 -23.56 5.44 7.59
C TYR A 144 -23.73 6.92 7.25
N GLY A 145 -24.78 7.20 6.47
CA GLY A 145 -25.36 8.53 6.37
C GLY A 145 -26.39 8.77 7.47
N GLU A 146 -27.01 9.94 7.45
CA GLU A 146 -28.06 10.32 8.40
C GLU A 146 -29.31 10.76 7.64
N TYR A 147 -30.49 10.37 8.14
CA TYR A 147 -31.77 10.89 7.68
C TYR A 147 -32.31 11.83 8.76
N ILE A 148 -32.63 13.06 8.38
CA ILE A 148 -33.10 14.09 9.30
C ILE A 148 -34.49 14.54 8.82
N PRO A 149 -35.58 14.28 9.56
CA PRO A 149 -36.90 14.80 9.22
C PRO A 149 -36.90 16.33 9.32
N GLY A 150 -37.55 17.00 8.37
CA GLY A 150 -37.48 18.45 8.23
C GLY A 150 -38.80 19.17 8.48
N ASP A 151 -39.92 18.50 8.67
CA ASP A 151 -41.28 19.05 8.69
C ASP A 151 -41.70 19.74 9.99
N TRP A 152 -40.76 20.33 10.72
CA TRP A 152 -40.98 20.93 12.03
C TRP A 152 -41.54 22.36 12.00
N VAL A 153 -41.47 23.05 10.85
CA VAL A 153 -41.93 24.44 10.65
C VAL A 153 -42.54 24.63 9.25
N ASP A 154 -43.31 25.71 9.05
CA ASP A 154 -44.13 25.93 7.84
C ASP A 154 -43.32 25.99 6.54
N ASP A 155 -42.13 26.60 6.59
CA ASP A 155 -41.20 26.75 5.48
C ASP A 155 -40.47 25.44 5.12
N THR A 156 -40.56 24.41 5.97
CA THR A 156 -39.93 23.10 5.76
C THR A 156 -40.92 21.94 5.67
N ARG A 157 -42.22 22.22 5.49
CA ARG A 157 -43.24 21.20 5.22
C ARG A 157 -42.81 20.23 4.13
N ASN A 158 -42.99 18.94 4.38
CA ASN A 158 -42.65 17.83 3.47
C ASN A 158 -41.19 17.80 3.01
N LYS A 159 -40.27 18.43 3.76
CA LYS A 159 -38.83 18.35 3.51
C LYS A 159 -38.17 17.38 4.48
N PHE A 160 -37.07 16.79 4.03
CA PHE A 160 -36.14 16.02 4.84
C PHE A 160 -34.72 16.33 4.35
N ALA A 161 -33.72 16.01 5.17
CA ALA A 161 -32.33 16.07 4.78
C ALA A 161 -31.69 14.68 4.83
N ILE A 162 -30.77 14.43 3.91
CA ILE A 162 -29.90 13.26 3.90
C ILE A 162 -28.46 13.75 4.03
N VAL A 163 -27.74 13.22 5.01
CA VAL A 163 -26.30 13.42 5.14
C VAL A 163 -25.60 12.20 4.55
N LEU A 164 -24.72 12.42 3.57
CA LEU A 164 -23.88 11.38 2.98
C LEU A 164 -22.44 11.56 3.44
N ARG A 165 -21.75 10.45 3.72
CA ARG A 165 -20.30 10.44 3.98
C ARG A 165 -19.59 10.07 2.68
N GLN A 166 -18.69 10.92 2.21
CA GLN A 166 -17.93 10.72 0.97
C GLN A 166 -16.42 10.78 1.25
N PRO A 167 -15.59 10.07 0.48
CA PRO A 167 -14.15 10.21 0.56
C PRO A 167 -13.75 11.66 0.24
N VAL A 168 -12.79 12.19 1.00
CA VAL A 168 -12.25 13.55 0.84
C VAL A 168 -11.57 13.72 -0.53
N GLY A 169 -10.91 12.65 -0.97
CA GLY A 169 -10.28 12.56 -2.27
C GLY A 169 -9.77 11.16 -2.55
#